data_AF-A0A7L2QRP1-F1
#
_entry.id   AF-A0A7L2QRP1-F1
#
_cell.length_a   1.000
_cell.length_b   1.000
_cell.length_c   1.000
_cell.angle_alpha   90.00
_cell.angle_beta   90.00
_cell.angle_gamma   90.00
#
_symmetry.space_group_name_H-M   'P 1'
#
loop_
_entity.id
_entity.type
_entity.pdbx_description
1 polymer ?
#
loop_
_entity_poly.entity_id
_entity_poly.type
_entity_poly.pdbx_seq_one_letter_code
_entity_poly.pdbx_strand_id
1 'polypeptide(L)'
;EIASLLSLCGGQFSGEQEIRVNSPFWILNIPSEEMARGLMKRTVCAKSIFELWGHGRSAGELYASLKNYPTDKMLPYLHSDSTYKVHIHTFNKTLTQAQKIKKIDALEFLPFKGKVNLKNPEHIFWILEDYGMNPNDVPEEPIHLYFGRWIADGQRELIESYSVKKRHFIGNTSMDACLSFIMANHGRVKPNDIVYDPFVGTGGLLISSAHFGAYVCGTDIDYNTIHGLGKASRKNQKWRGPDENIRANLRQYGLEKYYLDALVADSSRPIWRKGMLFDAIITD
;
A
#
# COMPACT_ATOMS: atom_id res chain seq x y z
N GLU A 1 -6.71 -7.10 -1.19
CA GLU A 1 -5.42 -6.71 -0.61
C GLU A 1 -5.48 -6.65 0.91
N ILE A 2 -6.21 -5.70 1.51
CA ILE A 2 -6.31 -5.53 2.98
C ILE A 2 -6.66 -6.82 3.72
N ALA A 3 -7.66 -7.58 3.26
CA ALA A 3 -8.01 -8.87 3.87
C ALA A 3 -6.85 -9.89 3.87
N SER A 4 -6.12 -10.00 2.76
CA SER A 4 -4.94 -10.87 2.65
C SER A 4 -3.84 -10.42 3.61
N LEU A 5 -3.58 -9.11 3.69
CA LEU A 5 -2.57 -8.54 4.59
C LEU A 5 -2.93 -8.72 6.07
N LEU A 6 -4.20 -8.56 6.46
CA LEU A 6 -4.63 -8.83 7.83
C LEU A 6 -4.38 -10.29 8.22
N SER A 7 -4.69 -11.23 7.33
CA SER A 7 -4.43 -12.66 7.58
C SER A 7 -2.94 -12.98 7.73
N LEU A 8 -2.06 -12.23 7.06
CA LEU A 8 -0.61 -12.36 7.22
C LEU A 8 -0.12 -11.91 8.58
N CYS A 9 -0.77 -10.91 9.18
CA CYS A 9 -0.47 -10.42 10.51
C CYS A 9 -1.19 -11.20 11.63
N GLY A 10 -1.85 -12.31 11.32
CA GLY A 10 -2.61 -13.12 12.29
C GLY A 10 -3.95 -12.51 12.70
N GLY A 11 -4.40 -11.45 12.02
CA GLY A 11 -5.73 -10.87 12.21
C GLY A 11 -6.79 -11.59 11.38
N GLN A 12 -8.04 -11.54 11.85
CA GLN A 12 -9.19 -11.93 11.05
C GLN A 12 -9.95 -10.68 10.59
N PHE A 13 -10.43 -10.73 9.34
CA PHE A 13 -11.32 -9.72 8.83
C PHE A 13 -12.71 -9.95 9.45
N SER A 14 -13.09 -9.14 10.43
CA SER A 14 -14.41 -9.21 11.05
C SER A 14 -15.48 -8.73 10.06
N GLY A 15 -16.59 -9.46 9.91
CA GLY A 15 -17.72 -9.08 9.04
C GLY A 15 -18.46 -7.80 9.45
N GLU A 16 -18.14 -7.22 10.61
CA GLU A 16 -18.71 -5.96 11.12
C GLU A 16 -18.05 -4.69 10.55
N GLN A 17 -17.09 -4.82 9.62
CA GLN A 17 -16.45 -3.66 9.01
C GLN A 17 -17.43 -3.00 8.01
N GLU A 18 -17.78 -1.73 8.23
CA GLU A 18 -18.55 -0.95 7.26
C GLU A 18 -17.73 -0.75 5.97
N ILE A 19 -17.91 -1.63 5.00
CA ILE A 19 -17.40 -1.43 3.65
C ILE A 19 -18.29 -0.41 2.96
N ARG A 20 -17.85 0.85 2.94
CA ARG A 20 -18.51 1.91 2.19
C ARG A 20 -17.93 1.96 0.80
N VAL A 21 -18.63 1.35 -0.15
CA VAL A 21 -18.22 1.24 -1.56
C VAL A 21 -17.99 2.63 -2.22
N ASN A 22 -18.59 3.69 -1.68
CA ASN A 22 -18.55 5.05 -2.23
C ASN A 22 -17.83 6.07 -1.32
N SER A 23 -16.85 5.64 -0.52
CA SER A 23 -16.01 6.55 0.26
C SER A 23 -14.53 6.20 0.08
N PRO A 24 -13.61 7.19 0.00
CA PRO A 24 -12.18 6.93 0.03
C PRO A 24 -11.68 6.52 1.43
N PHE A 25 -12.54 6.66 2.45
CA PHE A 25 -12.23 6.33 3.83
C PHE A 25 -12.88 5.00 4.20
N TRP A 26 -12.12 4.17 4.90
CA TRP A 26 -12.59 2.88 5.35
C TRP A 26 -12.23 2.66 6.82
N ILE A 27 -13.24 2.44 7.66
CA ILE A 27 -13.06 2.13 9.08
C ILE A 27 -12.83 0.63 9.22
N LEU A 28 -11.71 0.29 9.86
CA LEU A 28 -11.27 -1.08 10.09
C LEU A 28 -11.12 -1.32 11.59
N ASN A 29 -11.58 -2.48 12.06
CA ASN A 29 -11.29 -2.96 13.40
C ASN A 29 -10.00 -3.77 13.36
N ILE A 30 -8.89 -3.15 13.81
CA ILE A 30 -7.56 -3.78 13.84
C ILE A 30 -7.16 -3.98 15.32
N PRO A 31 -6.74 -5.19 15.74
CA PRO A 31 -6.45 -5.50 17.15
C PRO A 31 -5.32 -4.68 17.78
N SER A 32 -4.34 -4.23 17.01
CA SER A 32 -3.17 -3.51 17.54
C SER A 32 -2.57 -2.52 16.53
N GLU A 33 -1.88 -1.49 17.05
CA GLU A 33 -1.11 -0.56 16.23
C GLU A 33 0.03 -1.27 15.47
N GLU A 34 0.65 -2.28 16.07
CA GLU A 34 1.70 -3.07 15.41
C GLU A 34 1.18 -3.76 14.15
N MET A 35 -0.04 -4.33 14.21
CA MET A 35 -0.69 -4.94 13.05
C MET A 35 -1.02 -3.91 11.98
N ALA A 36 -1.52 -2.73 12.38
CA ALA A 36 -1.75 -1.62 11.46
C ALA A 36 -0.45 -1.22 10.74
N ARG A 37 0.65 -1.06 11.46
CA ARG A 37 1.98 -0.77 10.89
C ARG A 37 2.46 -1.90 9.96
N GLY A 38 2.26 -3.16 10.35
CA GLY A 38 2.60 -4.32 9.53
C GLY A 38 1.87 -4.34 8.18
N LEU A 39 0.58 -4.01 8.19
CA LEU A 39 -0.22 -3.87 6.98
C LEU A 39 0.27 -2.72 6.09
N MET A 40 0.53 -1.56 6.69
CA MET A 40 0.94 -0.37 5.94
C MET A 40 2.32 -0.49 5.30
N LYS A 41 3.22 -1.30 5.86
CA LYS A 41 4.50 -1.68 5.25
C LYS A 41 4.38 -2.46 3.93
N ARG A 42 3.17 -2.86 3.52
CA ARG A 42 2.97 -3.71 2.33
C ARG A 42 1.91 -3.23 1.36
N THR A 43 0.84 -2.60 1.86
CA THR A 43 -0.27 -2.16 1.00
C THR A 43 0.21 -1.12 -0.01
N VAL A 44 -0.13 -1.34 -1.27
CA VAL A 44 0.03 -0.31 -2.31
C VAL A 44 -1.30 0.40 -2.62
N CYS A 45 -2.42 -0.13 -2.13
CA CYS A 45 -3.74 0.51 -2.31
C CYS A 45 -4.02 1.59 -1.26
N ALA A 46 -3.76 1.33 0.03
CA ALA A 46 -4.06 2.28 1.09
C ALA A 46 -3.00 3.40 1.14
N LYS A 47 -3.46 4.65 1.32
CA LYS A 47 -2.55 5.80 1.40
C LYS A 47 -1.93 5.95 2.79
N SER A 48 -2.78 5.93 3.83
CA SER A 48 -2.38 6.13 5.22
C SER A 48 -3.37 5.41 6.12
N ILE A 49 -2.94 5.04 7.33
CA ILE A 49 -3.81 4.52 8.39
C ILE A 49 -3.75 5.40 9.63
N PHE A 50 -4.90 5.51 10.29
CA PHE A 50 -5.10 6.38 11.44
C PHE A 50 -5.75 5.59 12.57
N GLU A 51 -5.35 5.88 13.81
CA GLU A 51 -6.13 5.53 14.98
C GLU A 51 -7.34 6.45 15.03
N LEU A 52 -8.53 5.90 14.81
CA LEU A 52 -9.77 6.67 14.81
C LEU A 52 -10.16 7.04 16.24
N TRP A 53 -10.21 8.34 16.53
CA TRP A 53 -10.65 8.86 17.83
C TRP A 53 -12.10 9.30 17.80
N GLY A 54 -12.57 9.84 16.68
CA GLY A 54 -13.95 10.25 16.53
C GLY A 54 -14.43 10.23 15.10
N HIS A 55 -15.73 9.99 14.94
CA HIS A 55 -16.45 10.00 13.66
C HIS A 55 -17.82 10.67 13.86
N GLY A 56 -18.27 11.43 12.85
CA GLY A 56 -19.61 11.99 12.83
C GLY A 56 -20.06 12.37 11.42
N ARG A 57 -21.38 12.54 11.23
CA ARG A 57 -22.00 13.10 10.02
C ARG A 57 -22.22 14.62 10.12
N SER A 58 -21.87 15.19 11.26
CA SER A 58 -21.87 16.62 11.52
C SER A 58 -20.75 16.96 12.50
N ALA A 59 -20.39 18.24 12.59
CA ALA A 59 -19.41 18.70 13.58
C ALA A 59 -19.83 18.35 15.01
N GLY A 60 -21.13 18.49 15.34
CA GLY A 60 -21.67 18.15 16.66
C GLY A 60 -21.52 16.67 16.99
N GLU A 61 -21.82 15.78 16.03
CA GLU A 61 -21.63 14.33 16.20
C GLU A 61 -20.15 13.97 16.38
N LEU A 62 -19.26 14.58 15.58
CA LEU A 62 -17.82 14.36 15.73
C LEU A 62 -17.34 14.76 17.13
N TYR A 63 -17.77 15.92 17.63
CA TYR A 63 -17.36 16.39 18.96
C TYR A 63 -17.92 15.51 20.07
N ALA A 64 -19.15 15.02 19.94
CA ALA A 64 -19.71 14.05 20.88
C ALA A 64 -18.92 12.73 20.86
N SER A 65 -18.58 12.23 19.67
CA SER A 65 -17.76 11.03 19.49
C SER A 65 -16.38 11.19 20.14
N LEU A 66 -15.72 12.34 19.94
CA LEU A 66 -14.42 12.64 20.52
C LEU A 66 -14.45 12.74 22.05
N LYS A 67 -15.50 13.31 22.63
CA LYS A 67 -15.68 13.37 24.09
C LYS A 67 -15.90 12.00 24.72
N ASN A 68 -16.46 11.05 23.97
CA ASN A 68 -16.71 9.68 24.42
C ASN A 68 -15.49 8.76 24.20
N TYR A 69 -14.44 9.22 23.51
CA TYR A 69 -13.25 8.41 23.29
C TYR A 69 -12.45 8.25 24.60
N PRO A 70 -11.91 7.05 24.90
CA PRO A 70 -11.20 6.80 26.16
C PRO A 70 -10.00 7.75 26.35
N THR A 71 -10.06 8.57 27.39
CA THR A 71 -9.05 9.60 27.65
C THR A 71 -7.68 9.00 27.94
N ASP A 72 -7.63 7.86 28.61
CA ASP A 72 -6.41 7.09 28.88
C ASP A 72 -5.65 6.69 27.61
N LYS A 73 -6.35 6.47 26.48
CA LYS A 73 -5.73 6.20 25.19
C LYS A 73 -5.22 7.45 24.48
N MET A 74 -5.82 8.61 24.74
CA MET A 74 -5.40 9.89 24.16
C MET A 74 -4.19 10.49 24.88
N LEU A 75 -4.20 10.45 26.22
CA LEU A 75 -3.23 11.14 27.08
C LEU A 75 -1.75 10.91 26.71
N PRO A 76 -1.31 9.70 26.30
CA PRO A 76 0.08 9.47 25.88
C PRO A 76 0.53 10.38 24.73
N TYR A 77 -0.40 10.81 23.88
CA TYR A 77 -0.12 11.60 22.67
C TYR A 77 -0.43 13.09 22.82
N LEU A 78 -0.89 13.51 24.00
CA LEU A 78 -1.33 14.88 24.29
C LEU A 78 -0.51 15.55 25.40
N HIS A 79 0.56 14.90 25.87
CA HIS A 79 1.36 15.36 27.02
C HIS A 79 2.12 16.67 26.72
N SER A 80 2.41 17.46 27.76
CA SER A 80 3.09 18.77 27.64
C SER A 80 4.50 18.73 27.07
N ASP A 81 5.16 17.60 27.24
CA ASP A 81 6.54 17.39 26.77
C ASP A 81 6.58 16.95 25.30
N SER A 82 5.42 16.65 24.72
CA SER A 82 5.32 16.20 23.32
C SER A 82 5.12 17.36 22.35
N THR A 83 5.43 17.10 21.08
CA THR A 83 5.08 18.03 19.99
C THR A 83 4.08 17.46 19.03
N TYR A 84 3.17 18.29 18.53
CA TYR A 84 2.13 17.83 17.61
C TYR A 84 1.84 18.78 16.47
N LYS A 85 1.15 18.24 15.47
CA LYS A 85 0.57 18.99 14.34
C LYS A 85 -0.79 18.41 13.97
N VAL A 86 -1.72 19.29 13.60
CA VAL A 86 -3.02 18.90 13.04
C VAL A 86 -3.02 19.19 11.54
N HIS A 87 -3.33 18.18 10.75
CA HIS A 87 -3.55 18.26 9.32
C HIS A 87 -5.04 18.21 9.02
N ILE A 88 -5.44 18.83 7.92
CA ILE A 88 -6.80 18.73 7.39
C ILE A 88 -6.70 18.21 5.97
N HIS A 89 -7.43 17.13 5.71
CA HIS A 89 -7.59 16.56 4.38
C HIS A 89 -9.05 16.49 4.02
N THR A 90 -9.38 17.04 2.87
CA THR A 90 -10.71 17.07 2.31
C THR A 90 -10.73 16.29 1.02
N PHE A 91 -11.69 15.38 0.90
CA PHE A 91 -11.98 14.69 -0.34
C PHE A 91 -13.03 15.47 -1.13
N ASN A 92 -12.80 15.68 -2.43
CA ASN A 92 -13.68 16.43 -3.34
C ASN A 92 -13.99 17.89 -2.97
N LYS A 93 -13.22 18.50 -2.06
CA LYS A 93 -13.31 19.94 -1.78
C LYS A 93 -11.94 20.53 -1.47
N THR A 94 -11.76 21.81 -1.76
CA THR A 94 -10.58 22.58 -1.32
C THR A 94 -11.02 23.63 -0.31
N LEU A 95 -10.36 23.64 0.85
CA LEU A 95 -10.61 24.63 1.90
C LEU A 95 -9.55 25.74 1.88
N THR A 96 -9.99 26.96 2.17
CA THR A 96 -9.10 28.10 2.42
C THR A 96 -8.34 27.93 3.74
N GLN A 97 -7.24 28.67 3.90
CA GLN A 97 -6.46 28.62 5.14
C GLN A 97 -7.27 29.07 6.36
N ALA A 98 -8.10 30.10 6.21
CA ALA A 98 -8.98 30.58 7.29
C ALA A 98 -9.99 29.51 7.73
N GLN A 99 -10.59 28.78 6.78
CA GLN A 99 -11.51 27.67 7.09
C GLN A 99 -10.78 26.53 7.81
N LYS A 100 -9.54 26.23 7.40
CA LYS A 100 -8.73 25.21 8.08
C LYS A 100 -8.43 25.59 9.52
N ILE A 101 -8.02 26.83 9.77
CA ILE A 101 -7.73 27.33 11.13
C ILE A 101 -8.99 27.23 12.00
N LYS A 102 -10.14 27.70 11.52
CA LYS A 102 -11.41 27.62 12.25
C LYS A 102 -11.76 26.19 12.69
N LYS A 103 -11.47 25.19 11.85
CA LYS A 103 -11.70 23.77 12.17
C LYS A 103 -10.72 23.24 13.21
N ILE A 104 -9.47 23.70 13.21
CA ILE A 104 -8.49 23.35 14.25
C ILE A 104 -8.87 24.00 15.58
N ASP A 105 -9.23 25.28 15.58
CA ASP A 105 -9.63 26.02 16.78
C ASP A 105 -10.87 25.38 17.43
N ALA A 106 -11.78 24.83 16.62
CA ALA A 106 -12.94 24.11 17.13
C ALA A 106 -12.61 22.83 17.93
N LEU A 107 -11.35 22.35 17.87
CA LEU A 107 -10.86 21.22 18.67
C LEU A 107 -10.23 21.65 20.01
N GLU A 108 -10.28 22.93 20.39
CA GLU A 108 -9.72 23.46 21.64
C GLU A 108 -10.26 22.77 22.91
N PHE A 109 -11.44 22.14 22.83
CA PHE A 109 -12.00 21.35 23.94
C PHE A 109 -11.22 20.05 24.23
N LEU A 110 -10.36 19.59 23.32
CA LEU A 110 -9.50 18.43 23.53
C LEU A 110 -8.30 18.83 24.39
N PRO A 111 -7.82 17.95 25.30
CA PRO A 111 -6.79 18.30 26.29
C PRO A 111 -5.37 18.28 25.68
N PHE A 112 -5.15 18.97 24.56
CA PHE A 112 -3.82 19.16 23.97
C PHE A 112 -2.96 20.01 24.89
N LYS A 113 -2.02 19.39 25.61
CA LYS A 113 -1.03 20.10 26.43
C LYS A 113 0.32 20.27 25.72
N GLY A 114 0.57 19.49 24.67
CA GLY A 114 1.82 19.52 23.90
C GLY A 114 2.04 20.83 23.15
N LYS A 115 3.22 20.99 22.56
CA LYS A 115 3.59 22.19 21.78
C LYS A 115 3.36 21.96 20.29
N VAL A 116 2.85 22.97 19.58
CA VAL A 116 2.66 22.90 18.13
C VAL A 116 4.03 22.93 17.43
N ASN A 117 4.33 21.92 16.61
CA ASN A 117 5.52 21.88 15.75
C ASN A 117 5.12 21.53 14.31
N LEU A 118 5.19 22.51 13.40
CA LEU A 118 4.74 22.32 12.03
C LEU A 118 5.73 21.58 11.12
N LYS A 119 7.00 21.48 11.54
CA LYS A 119 8.11 20.93 10.74
C LYS A 119 8.44 19.50 11.10
N ASN A 120 8.63 19.21 12.39
CA ASN A 120 9.02 17.88 12.88
C ASN A 120 8.24 17.51 14.14
N PRO A 121 6.91 17.31 14.05
CA PRO A 121 6.10 16.88 15.18
C PRO A 121 6.36 15.42 15.55
N GLU A 122 6.21 15.09 16.82
CA GLU A 122 6.20 13.69 17.29
C GLU A 122 4.85 13.00 17.01
N HIS A 123 3.76 13.77 17.09
CA HIS A 123 2.41 13.26 16.87
C HIS A 123 1.69 14.07 15.78
N ILE A 124 1.13 13.34 14.82
CA ILE A 124 0.40 13.95 13.71
C ILE A 124 -1.06 13.54 13.82
N PHE A 125 -1.94 14.52 13.91
CA PHE A 125 -3.38 14.33 13.96
C PHE A 125 -4.00 14.80 12.65
N TRP A 126 -5.10 14.18 12.26
CA TRP A 126 -5.79 14.52 11.01
C TRP A 126 -7.28 14.72 11.26
N ILE A 127 -7.81 15.80 10.70
CA ILE A 127 -9.22 15.94 10.38
C ILE A 127 -9.38 15.48 8.93
N LEU A 128 -10.20 14.45 8.71
CA LEU A 128 -10.51 13.93 7.39
C LEU A 128 -11.98 14.25 7.08
N GLU A 129 -12.24 14.88 5.95
CA GLU A 129 -13.58 15.28 5.55
C GLU A 129 -13.94 14.67 4.21
N ASP A 130 -15.08 14.00 4.17
CA ASP A 130 -15.64 13.38 2.98
C ASP A 130 -16.82 14.20 2.46
N TYR A 131 -16.65 14.84 1.30
CA TYR A 131 -17.73 15.58 0.62
C TYR A 131 -18.44 14.72 -0.44
N GLY A 132 -18.27 13.39 -0.44
CA GLY A 132 -18.90 12.49 -1.38
C GLY A 132 -18.16 12.40 -2.72
N MET A 133 -18.65 11.55 -3.62
CA MET A 133 -17.93 11.14 -4.84
C MET A 133 -18.20 12.02 -6.08
N ASN A 134 -19.24 12.85 -6.07
CA ASN A 134 -19.62 13.64 -7.24
C ASN A 134 -18.89 15.01 -7.25
N PRO A 135 -17.89 15.23 -8.12
CA PRO A 135 -17.17 16.51 -8.16
C PRO A 135 -18.01 17.66 -8.74
N ASN A 136 -19.13 17.36 -9.41
CA ASN A 136 -20.00 18.37 -10.01
C ASN A 136 -21.11 18.85 -9.05
N ASP A 137 -21.30 18.15 -7.93
CA ASP A 137 -22.34 18.44 -6.94
C ASP A 137 -21.76 18.22 -5.53
N VAL A 138 -20.79 19.07 -5.18
CA VAL A 138 -20.08 18.98 -3.90
C VAL A 138 -20.90 19.71 -2.82
N PRO A 139 -21.30 19.03 -1.74
CA PRO A 139 -22.08 19.64 -0.67
C PRO A 139 -21.32 20.74 0.07
N GLU A 140 -22.07 21.63 0.71
CA GLU A 140 -21.49 22.73 1.50
C GLU A 140 -20.75 22.19 2.74
N GLU A 141 -21.36 21.24 3.44
CA GLU A 141 -20.80 20.56 4.60
C GLU A 141 -20.40 19.11 4.24
N PRO A 142 -19.39 18.55 4.93
CA PRO A 142 -18.96 17.18 4.68
C PRO A 142 -20.00 16.17 5.15
N ILE A 143 -20.17 15.10 4.39
CA ILE A 143 -21.08 13.97 4.69
C ILE A 143 -20.53 13.17 5.87
N HIS A 144 -19.20 13.07 5.96
CA HIS A 144 -18.50 12.46 7.08
C HIS A 144 -17.29 13.27 7.49
N LEU A 145 -17.10 13.36 8.81
CA LEU A 145 -15.89 13.86 9.43
C LEU A 145 -15.27 12.78 10.29
N TYR A 146 -13.95 12.68 10.21
CA TYR A 146 -13.16 11.79 11.04
C TYR A 146 -12.05 12.59 11.70
N PHE A 147 -11.73 12.24 12.94
CA PHE A 147 -10.55 12.74 13.63
C PHE A 147 -9.75 11.57 14.19
N GLY A 148 -8.44 11.63 14.03
CA GLY A 148 -7.57 10.56 14.51
C GLY A 148 -6.10 10.88 14.45
N ARG A 149 -5.32 10.00 15.07
CA ARG A 149 -3.85 10.05 15.09
C ARG A 149 -3.30 9.25 13.91
N TRP A 150 -2.40 9.83 13.14
CA TRP A 150 -1.70 9.13 12.07
C TRP A 150 -0.76 8.06 12.65
N ILE A 151 -0.80 6.87 12.06
CA ILE A 151 0.05 5.75 12.46
C ILE A 151 1.16 5.54 11.42
N ALA A 152 0.79 5.35 10.16
CA ALA A 152 1.74 5.02 9.08
C ALA A 152 1.15 5.31 7.70
N ASP A 153 2.03 5.52 6.72
CA ASP A 153 1.71 5.58 5.30
C ASP A 153 1.91 4.22 4.61
N GLY A 154 1.18 4.02 3.51
CA GLY A 154 1.30 2.85 2.65
C GLY A 154 2.52 2.92 1.74
N GLN A 155 2.71 1.89 0.92
CA GLN A 155 3.87 1.74 0.04
C GLN A 155 3.57 2.15 -1.41
N ARG A 156 2.78 3.21 -1.61
CA ARG A 156 2.39 3.68 -2.95
C ARG A 156 3.58 4.10 -3.81
N GLU A 157 4.65 4.57 -3.19
CA GLU A 157 5.93 4.92 -3.82
C GLU A 157 6.58 3.75 -4.56
N LEU A 158 6.25 2.51 -4.19
CA LEU A 158 6.74 1.32 -4.90
C LEU A 158 6.20 1.27 -6.34
N ILE A 159 4.98 1.74 -6.58
CA ILE A 159 4.37 1.75 -7.92
C ILE A 159 5.24 2.58 -8.87
N GLU A 160 5.71 3.74 -8.40
CA GLU A 160 6.54 4.62 -9.23
C GLU A 160 7.98 4.11 -9.34
N SER A 161 8.54 3.59 -8.23
CA SER A 161 9.90 3.06 -8.16
C SER A 161 10.10 1.84 -9.06
N TYR A 162 9.11 0.95 -9.12
CA TYR A 162 9.13 -0.28 -9.90
C TYR A 162 8.40 -0.19 -11.25
N SER A 163 8.03 1.03 -11.66
CA SER A 163 7.31 1.27 -12.90
C SER A 163 8.04 0.67 -14.11
N VAL A 164 7.27 0.09 -15.04
CA VAL A 164 7.83 -0.60 -16.23
C VAL A 164 8.78 0.32 -17.02
N LYS A 165 8.49 1.63 -17.07
CA LYS A 165 9.32 2.62 -17.78
C LYS A 165 10.77 2.67 -17.25
N LYS A 166 10.96 2.47 -15.95
CA LYS A 166 12.26 2.52 -15.26
C LYS A 166 13.01 1.17 -15.24
N ARG A 167 12.36 0.05 -15.58
CA ARG A 167 12.98 -1.30 -15.55
C ARG A 167 14.04 -1.47 -16.62
N HIS A 168 15.14 -2.15 -16.30
CA HIS A 168 16.22 -2.41 -17.24
C HIS A 168 15.76 -3.30 -18.39
N PHE A 169 15.17 -4.45 -18.06
CA PHE A 169 14.61 -5.42 -19.01
C PHE A 169 13.09 -5.32 -19.05
N ILE A 170 12.55 -5.04 -20.24
CA ILE A 170 11.11 -4.92 -20.48
C ILE A 170 10.65 -5.73 -21.69
N GLY A 171 9.40 -6.17 -21.64
CA GLY A 171 8.66 -6.79 -22.73
C GLY A 171 7.34 -6.08 -22.98
N ASN A 172 6.71 -6.33 -24.13
CA ASN A 172 5.48 -5.65 -24.53
C ASN A 172 4.29 -5.98 -23.61
N THR A 173 4.30 -7.15 -22.97
CA THR A 173 3.26 -7.66 -22.06
C THR A 173 3.68 -7.59 -20.59
N SER A 174 4.65 -6.72 -20.25
CA SER A 174 5.12 -6.63 -18.86
C SER A 174 4.01 -6.09 -17.95
N MET A 175 3.69 -6.86 -16.91
CA MET A 175 2.70 -6.45 -15.90
C MET A 175 3.11 -5.13 -15.22
N ASP A 176 2.09 -4.29 -14.97
CA ASP A 176 2.22 -3.05 -14.23
C ASP A 176 2.67 -3.31 -12.78
N ALA A 177 3.43 -2.37 -12.21
CA ALA A 177 3.98 -2.50 -10.86
C ALA A 177 2.88 -2.58 -9.79
N CYS A 178 1.82 -1.77 -9.91
CA CYS A 178 0.74 -1.75 -8.92
C CYS A 178 0.06 -3.12 -8.86
N LEU A 179 -0.37 -3.65 -10.00
CA LEU A 179 -1.01 -4.96 -10.07
C LEU A 179 -0.07 -6.07 -9.58
N SER A 180 1.21 -6.02 -9.95
CA SER A 180 2.20 -7.01 -9.50
C SER A 180 2.32 -7.07 -7.96
N PHE A 181 2.37 -5.91 -7.28
CA PHE A 181 2.39 -5.85 -5.81
C PHE A 181 1.07 -6.30 -5.19
N ILE A 182 -0.07 -5.93 -5.79
CA ILE A 182 -1.39 -6.40 -5.34
C ILE A 182 -1.47 -7.92 -5.42
N MET A 183 -1.00 -8.54 -6.52
CA MET A 183 -0.97 -9.99 -6.70
C MET A 183 -0.06 -10.66 -5.66
N ALA A 184 1.14 -10.13 -5.40
CA ALA A 184 2.03 -10.61 -4.34
C ALA A 184 1.38 -10.54 -2.95
N ASN A 185 0.63 -9.46 -2.66
CA ASN A 185 -0.12 -9.32 -1.42
C ASN A 185 -1.32 -10.29 -1.35
N HIS A 186 -2.03 -10.53 -2.45
CA HIS A 186 -3.14 -11.49 -2.51
C HIS A 186 -2.65 -12.93 -2.35
N GLY A 187 -1.53 -13.27 -2.99
CA GLY A 187 -0.80 -14.51 -2.85
C GLY A 187 -0.15 -14.69 -1.48
N ARG A 188 -0.24 -13.68 -0.60
CA ARG A 188 0.27 -13.72 0.77
C ARG A 188 1.75 -14.09 0.85
N VAL A 189 2.53 -13.62 -0.12
CA VAL A 189 3.96 -13.88 -0.20
C VAL A 189 4.67 -13.40 1.07
N LYS A 190 5.51 -14.23 1.66
CA LYS A 190 6.31 -13.96 2.88
C LYS A 190 7.81 -14.13 2.60
N PRO A 191 8.66 -13.60 3.50
CA PRO A 191 10.08 -13.89 3.46
C PRO A 191 10.34 -15.41 3.47
N ASN A 192 11.27 -15.84 2.61
CA ASN A 192 11.67 -17.23 2.38
C ASN A 192 10.67 -18.13 1.66
N ASP A 193 9.49 -17.63 1.26
CA ASP A 193 8.62 -18.37 0.36
C ASP A 193 9.33 -18.63 -0.97
N ILE A 194 9.04 -19.76 -1.60
CA ILE A 194 9.40 -20.02 -2.99
C ILE A 194 8.19 -19.69 -3.87
N VAL A 195 8.29 -18.60 -4.61
CA VAL A 195 7.25 -18.12 -5.53
C VAL A 195 7.59 -18.51 -6.96
N TYR A 196 6.59 -19.05 -7.65
CA TYR A 196 6.71 -19.52 -9.02
C TYR A 196 5.78 -18.76 -9.96
N ASP A 197 6.32 -18.37 -11.11
CA ASP A 197 5.56 -17.78 -12.22
C ASP A 197 5.68 -18.67 -13.49
N PRO A 198 4.64 -19.43 -13.86
CA PRO A 198 4.65 -20.28 -15.06
C PRO A 198 4.69 -19.51 -16.39
N PHE A 199 4.48 -18.19 -16.40
CA PHE A 199 4.49 -17.36 -17.61
C PHE A 199 5.31 -16.08 -17.34
N VAL A 200 6.55 -16.28 -16.92
CA VAL A 200 7.37 -15.25 -16.27
C VAL A 200 7.65 -14.02 -17.13
N GLY A 201 7.70 -14.18 -18.46
CA GLY A 201 8.05 -13.12 -19.38
C GLY A 201 9.33 -12.38 -18.94
N THR A 202 9.20 -11.10 -18.61
CA THR A 202 10.35 -10.27 -18.15
C THR A 202 10.55 -10.22 -16.63
N GLY A 203 9.82 -11.05 -15.88
CA GLY A 203 9.95 -11.21 -14.43
C GLY A 203 9.27 -10.13 -13.61
N GLY A 204 8.26 -9.44 -14.15
CA GLY A 204 7.54 -8.37 -13.44
C GLY A 204 6.96 -8.82 -12.10
N LEU A 205 6.26 -9.96 -12.09
CA LEU A 205 5.63 -10.53 -10.90
C LEU A 205 6.66 -11.09 -9.90
N LEU A 206 7.79 -11.60 -10.41
CA LEU A 206 8.90 -12.05 -9.58
C LEU A 206 9.52 -10.90 -8.80
N ILE A 207 9.71 -9.73 -9.42
CA ILE A 207 10.30 -8.56 -8.74
C ILE A 207 9.45 -8.16 -7.51
N SER A 208 8.12 -8.08 -7.66
CA SER A 208 7.23 -7.74 -6.54
C SER A 208 7.23 -8.79 -5.43
N SER A 209 7.33 -10.07 -5.79
CA SER A 209 7.42 -11.16 -4.81
C SER A 209 8.76 -11.14 -4.06
N ALA A 210 9.87 -10.94 -4.79
CA ALA A 210 11.21 -10.83 -4.23
C ALA A 210 11.37 -9.59 -3.33
N HIS A 211 10.66 -8.49 -3.63
CA HIS A 211 10.64 -7.31 -2.76
C HIS A 211 10.12 -7.66 -1.35
N PHE A 212 9.17 -8.59 -1.23
CA PHE A 212 8.69 -9.10 0.05
C PHE A 212 9.54 -10.24 0.64
N GLY A 213 10.72 -10.49 0.06
CA GLY A 213 11.73 -11.41 0.58
C GLY A 213 11.55 -12.87 0.15
N ALA A 214 10.70 -13.15 -0.83
CA ALA A 214 10.54 -14.49 -1.37
C ALA A 214 11.62 -14.83 -2.38
N TYR A 215 12.04 -16.10 -2.42
CA TYR A 215 12.83 -16.65 -3.50
C TYR A 215 11.94 -16.87 -4.73
N VAL A 216 12.44 -16.50 -5.90
CA VAL A 216 11.62 -16.41 -7.10
C VAL A 216 12.18 -17.24 -8.23
N CYS A 217 11.29 -17.97 -8.89
CA CYS A 217 11.59 -18.72 -10.10
C CYS A 217 10.42 -18.66 -11.06
N GLY A 218 10.67 -19.01 -12.32
CA GLY A 218 9.59 -19.05 -13.29
C GLY A 218 9.94 -19.80 -14.56
N THR A 219 8.97 -19.90 -15.45
CA THR A 219 9.16 -20.46 -16.78
C THR A 219 8.54 -19.59 -17.85
N ASP A 220 9.09 -19.66 -19.05
CA ASP A 220 8.45 -19.13 -20.25
C ASP A 220 8.78 -20.05 -21.43
N ILE A 221 7.90 -20.10 -22.41
CA ILE A 221 8.13 -20.88 -23.63
C ILE A 221 9.09 -20.15 -24.58
N ASP A 222 9.17 -18.82 -24.48
CA ASP A 222 10.03 -18.01 -25.33
C ASP A 222 11.49 -18.02 -24.83
N TYR A 223 12.32 -18.81 -25.54
CA TYR A 223 13.76 -18.89 -25.35
C TYR A 223 14.46 -17.51 -25.36
N ASN A 224 14.06 -16.63 -26.28
CA ASN A 224 14.70 -15.32 -26.39
C ASN A 224 14.36 -14.43 -25.20
N THR A 225 13.12 -14.50 -24.70
CA THR A 225 12.71 -13.72 -23.53
C THR A 225 13.45 -14.17 -22.28
N ILE A 226 13.52 -15.48 -21.99
CA ILE A 226 14.26 -16.00 -20.83
C ILE A 226 15.74 -15.60 -20.86
N HIS A 227 16.37 -15.68 -22.03
CA HIS A 227 17.78 -15.37 -22.20
C HIS A 227 18.10 -13.90 -22.53
N GLY A 228 17.09 -13.01 -22.55
CA GLY A 228 17.29 -11.59 -22.85
C GLY A 228 17.83 -11.33 -24.26
N LEU A 229 17.51 -12.19 -25.23
CA LEU A 229 18.01 -12.12 -26.60
C LEU A 229 17.04 -11.38 -27.53
N GLY A 230 17.56 -10.94 -28.67
CA GLY A 230 16.76 -10.40 -29.76
C GLY A 230 16.45 -8.91 -29.62
N LYS A 231 15.32 -8.49 -30.22
CA LYS A 231 14.97 -7.07 -30.32
C LYS A 231 14.54 -6.52 -28.98
N ALA A 232 15.01 -5.31 -28.66
CA ALA A 232 14.52 -4.61 -27.48
C ALA A 232 13.11 -4.07 -27.72
N SER A 233 12.28 -4.07 -26.68
CA SER A 233 10.94 -3.46 -26.72
C SER A 233 10.98 -1.92 -26.70
N ARG A 234 12.14 -1.32 -26.43
CA ARG A 234 12.29 0.15 -26.35
C ARG A 234 12.39 0.76 -27.74
N LYS A 235 11.61 1.82 -28.00
CA LYS A 235 11.50 2.50 -29.31
C LYS A 235 12.84 2.89 -29.95
N ASN A 236 13.82 3.29 -29.14
CA ASN A 236 15.12 3.79 -29.62
C ASN A 236 16.25 2.76 -29.50
N GLN A 237 15.92 1.48 -29.30
CA GLN A 237 16.89 0.41 -29.12
C GLN A 237 16.51 -0.76 -30.01
N LYS A 238 17.39 -1.12 -30.96
CA LYS A 238 17.09 -2.19 -31.93
C LYS A 238 17.28 -3.58 -31.33
N TRP A 239 18.29 -3.76 -30.48
CA TRP A 239 18.69 -5.04 -29.89
C TRP A 239 18.89 -4.91 -28.39
N ARG A 240 18.59 -5.97 -27.65
CA ARG A 240 18.79 -6.02 -26.20
C ARG A 240 20.28 -5.93 -25.83
N GLY A 241 20.56 -5.33 -24.68
CA GLY A 241 21.92 -5.28 -24.13
C GLY A 241 22.36 -6.62 -23.53
N PRO A 242 23.67 -6.84 -23.32
CA PRO A 242 24.21 -8.10 -22.79
C PRO A 242 23.76 -8.42 -21.35
N ASP A 243 23.27 -7.45 -20.59
CA ASP A 243 22.73 -7.61 -19.24
C ASP A 243 21.21 -7.34 -19.19
N GLU A 244 20.51 -7.36 -20.34
CA GLU A 244 19.08 -7.04 -20.39
C GLU A 244 18.24 -8.31 -20.22
N ASN A 245 18.18 -8.84 -18.99
CA ASN A 245 17.49 -10.09 -18.64
C ASN A 245 16.76 -10.00 -17.28
N ILE A 246 16.06 -11.08 -16.90
CA ILE A 246 15.29 -11.16 -15.65
C ILE A 246 16.18 -10.93 -14.42
N ARG A 247 17.34 -11.59 -14.36
CA ARG A 247 18.27 -11.45 -13.22
C ARG A 247 18.73 -10.00 -13.03
N ALA A 248 19.01 -9.28 -14.13
CA ALA A 248 19.38 -7.89 -14.08
C ALA A 248 18.26 -6.96 -13.58
N ASN A 249 16.99 -7.29 -13.87
CA ASN A 249 15.86 -6.59 -13.25
C ASN A 249 15.87 -6.77 -11.73
N LEU A 250 16.11 -7.98 -11.20
CA LEU A 250 16.23 -8.18 -9.75
C LEU A 250 17.44 -7.42 -9.19
N ARG A 251 18.59 -7.46 -9.88
CA ARG A 251 19.81 -6.73 -9.49
C ARG A 251 19.58 -5.23 -9.40
N GLN A 252 18.87 -4.63 -10.36
CA GLN A 252 18.55 -3.20 -10.37
C GLN A 252 17.91 -2.73 -9.04
N TYR A 253 17.09 -3.58 -8.43
CA TYR A 253 16.39 -3.27 -7.18
C TYR A 253 17.07 -3.86 -5.93
N GLY A 254 18.28 -4.41 -6.05
CA GLY A 254 19.01 -5.04 -4.95
C GLY A 254 18.41 -6.39 -4.48
N LEU A 255 17.65 -7.05 -5.36
CA LEU A 255 16.89 -8.28 -5.07
C LEU A 255 17.51 -9.53 -5.69
N GLU A 256 18.67 -9.44 -6.33
CA GLU A 256 19.32 -10.56 -7.05
C GLU A 256 19.53 -11.80 -6.16
N LYS A 257 19.77 -11.61 -4.86
CA LYS A 257 19.92 -12.71 -3.89
C LYS A 257 18.70 -13.64 -3.76
N TYR A 258 17.53 -13.17 -4.19
CA TYR A 258 16.29 -13.94 -4.17
C TYR A 258 16.00 -14.66 -5.50
N TYR A 259 16.73 -14.35 -6.56
CA TYR A 259 16.54 -14.98 -7.85
C TYR A 259 17.10 -16.41 -7.82
N LEU A 260 16.22 -17.40 -8.03
CA LEU A 260 16.62 -18.80 -8.16
C LEU A 260 17.02 -19.07 -9.61
N ASP A 261 16.04 -19.18 -10.51
CA ASP A 261 16.27 -19.18 -11.95
C ASP A 261 14.98 -19.03 -12.75
N ALA A 262 15.12 -18.88 -14.07
CA ALA A 262 14.03 -18.93 -15.03
C ALA A 262 14.36 -19.96 -16.12
N LEU A 263 13.41 -20.86 -16.41
CA LEU A 263 13.63 -21.99 -17.32
C LEU A 263 12.82 -21.80 -18.60
N VAL A 264 13.34 -22.32 -19.71
CA VAL A 264 12.57 -22.44 -20.94
C VAL A 264 11.68 -23.67 -20.84
N ALA A 265 10.37 -23.48 -20.75
CA ALA A 265 9.42 -24.58 -20.65
C ALA A 265 8.01 -24.18 -21.09
N ASP A 266 7.24 -25.18 -21.50
CA ASP A 266 5.82 -25.07 -21.79
C ASP A 266 5.02 -25.45 -20.54
N SER A 267 4.27 -24.51 -19.98
CA SER A 267 3.46 -24.69 -18.77
C SER A 267 2.30 -25.69 -18.93
N SER A 268 1.97 -26.09 -20.17
CA SER A 268 1.05 -27.21 -20.43
C SER A 268 1.69 -28.58 -20.25
N ARG A 269 3.01 -28.65 -20.07
CA ARG A 269 3.77 -29.90 -19.91
C ARG A 269 4.25 -30.08 -18.46
N PRO A 270 4.18 -31.31 -17.92
CA PRO A 270 4.64 -31.58 -16.56
C PRO A 270 6.17 -31.63 -16.50
N ILE A 271 6.80 -30.48 -16.22
CA ILE A 271 8.25 -30.39 -16.00
C ILE A 271 8.66 -30.58 -14.53
N TRP A 272 7.69 -30.40 -13.62
CA TRP A 272 7.91 -30.46 -12.19
C TRP A 272 7.60 -31.86 -11.64
N ARG A 273 8.36 -32.29 -10.63
CA ARG A 273 8.04 -33.50 -9.88
C ARG A 273 6.69 -33.34 -9.17
N LYS A 274 5.96 -34.44 -8.98
CA LYS A 274 4.69 -34.41 -8.21
C LYS A 274 4.97 -34.07 -6.74
N GLY A 275 4.20 -33.13 -6.18
CA GLY A 275 4.28 -32.70 -4.79
C GLY A 275 4.09 -31.19 -4.63
N MET A 276 4.04 -30.71 -3.38
CA MET A 276 4.13 -29.27 -3.09
C MET A 276 5.58 -28.83 -3.26
N LEU A 277 5.80 -27.89 -4.18
CA LEU A 277 7.13 -27.37 -4.51
C LEU A 277 7.27 -25.87 -4.24
N PHE A 278 6.16 -25.15 -4.30
CA PHE A 278 6.12 -23.70 -4.24
C PHE A 278 5.11 -23.28 -3.17
N ASP A 279 5.43 -22.24 -2.43
CA ASP A 279 4.55 -21.67 -1.41
C ASP A 279 3.44 -20.83 -2.06
N ALA A 280 3.73 -20.21 -3.20
CA ALA A 280 2.74 -19.50 -4.00
C ALA A 280 3.04 -19.59 -5.51
N ILE A 281 1.98 -19.58 -6.31
CA ILE A 281 2.06 -19.40 -7.76
C ILE A 281 1.40 -18.06 -8.09
N ILE A 282 2.14 -17.18 -8.77
CA ILE A 282 1.67 -15.85 -9.15
C ILE A 282 1.99 -15.65 -10.62
N THR A 283 0.95 -15.50 -11.45
CA THR A 283 1.05 -15.33 -12.90
C THR A 283 -0.08 -14.45 -13.41
N ASP A 284 0.16 -13.80 -14.54
CA ASP A 284 -0.85 -13.23 -15.45
C ASP A 284 -1.30 -14.30 -16.46
#